data_AF-A0A4Y2B868-F1
#
_entry.id   AF-A0A4Y2B868-F1
#
_cell.length_a   1.000
_cell.length_b   1.000
_cell.length_c   1.000
_cell.angle_alpha   90.00
_cell.angle_beta   90.00
_cell.angle_gamma   90.00
#
_symmetry.space_group_name_H-M   'P 1'
#
loop_
_entity.id
_entity.type
_entity.pdbx_description
1 polymer ?
#
loop_
_entity_poly.entity_id
_entity_poly.type
_entity_poly.pdbx_seq_one_letter_code
_entity_poly.pdbx_strand_id
1 'polypeptide(L)'
;MEDNGRPHRARLVQSYLECETIPKMTWPARSPDLNPIDNVWDMLGRLIAGRSLPPGTLHELQQAFLQEWVLLPQQAINDTIASMLHRCQACISARGYHTRY
;
A
#
# COMPACT_ATOMS: atom_id res chain seq x y z
N MET A 1 2.29 -8.25 -5.93
CA MET A 1 3.27 -7.18 -5.73
C MET A 1 3.47 -7.03 -4.23
N GLU A 2 4.73 -6.97 -3.78
CA GLU A 2 5.09 -6.81 -2.38
C GLU A 2 6.46 -6.13 -2.31
N ASP A 3 6.78 -5.50 -1.18
CA ASP A 3 8.13 -4.98 -0.97
C ASP A 3 9.14 -6.13 -0.78
N ASN A 4 10.42 -5.81 -0.88
CA ASN A 4 11.50 -6.78 -0.68
C ASN A 4 11.90 -6.94 0.81
N GLY A 5 10.96 -6.78 1.73
CA GLY A 5 11.16 -7.04 3.16
C GLY A 5 11.82 -8.40 3.41
N ARG A 6 12.66 -8.51 4.45
CA ARG A 6 13.37 -9.76 4.76
C ARG A 6 12.42 -10.96 4.91
N PRO A 7 11.26 -10.85 5.59
CA PRO A 7 10.29 -11.94 5.67
C PRO A 7 9.76 -12.38 4.29
N HIS A 8 9.50 -11.45 3.38
CA HIS A 8 8.99 -11.75 2.03
C HIS A 8 10.01 -12.48 1.15
N ARG A 9 11.29 -12.43 1.48
CA ARG A 9 12.37 -13.17 0.80
C ARG A 9 12.74 -14.48 1.49
N ALA A 10 12.08 -14.83 2.59
CA ALA A 10 12.33 -16.11 3.26
C ALA A 10 11.96 -17.27 2.33
N ARG A 11 12.75 -18.35 2.38
CA ARG A 11 12.52 -19.55 1.54
C ARG A 11 11.10 -20.10 1.70
N LEU A 12 10.58 -20.12 2.93
CA LEU A 12 9.22 -20.57 3.22
C LEU A 12 8.17 -19.77 2.43
N VAL A 13 8.31 -18.44 2.40
CA VAL A 13 7.38 -17.56 1.67
C VAL A 13 7.53 -17.75 0.16
N GLN A 14 8.76 -17.84 -0.35
CA GLN A 14 8.99 -18.09 -1.78
C GLN A 14 8.40 -19.42 -2.25
N SER A 15 8.63 -20.51 -1.50
CA SER A 15 8.05 -21.81 -1.80
C SER A 15 6.52 -21.79 -1.75
N TYR A 16 5.92 -21.04 -0.82
CA TYR A 16 4.47 -20.88 -0.78
C TYR A 16 3.94 -20.16 -2.03
N LEU A 17 4.56 -19.05 -2.44
CA LEU A 17 4.15 -18.33 -3.66
C LEU A 17 4.28 -19.20 -4.91
N GLU A 18 5.32 -20.02 -4.99
CA GLU A 18 5.52 -20.98 -6.08
C GLU A 18 4.42 -22.06 -6.10
N CYS A 19 4.11 -22.68 -4.94
CA CYS A 19 3.04 -23.67 -4.82
C CYS A 19 1.66 -23.11 -5.20
N GLU A 20 1.36 -21.89 -4.76
CA GLU A 20 0.09 -21.20 -5.07
C GLU A 20 0.08 -20.55 -6.47
N THR A 21 1.16 -20.70 -7.24
CA THR A 21 1.30 -20.11 -8.59
C THR A 21 1.10 -18.58 -8.59
N ILE A 22 1.51 -17.90 -7.53
CA ILE A 22 1.42 -16.45 -7.40
C ILE A 22 2.68 -15.82 -7.98
N PRO A 23 2.61 -15.09 -9.11
CA PRO A 23 3.79 -14.48 -9.71
C PRO A 23 4.34 -13.36 -8.83
N LYS A 24 5.63 -13.45 -8.51
CA LYS A 24 6.35 -12.40 -7.81
C LYS A 24 6.87 -11.35 -8.79
N MET A 25 6.44 -10.11 -8.60
CA MET A 25 6.95 -8.96 -9.35
C MET A 25 8.30 -8.52 -8.79
N THR A 26 9.25 -8.18 -9.66
CA THR A 26 10.51 -7.54 -9.24
C THR A 26 10.22 -6.15 -8.71
N TRP A 27 10.64 -5.88 -7.47
CA TRP A 27 10.42 -4.60 -6.80
C TRP A 27 11.74 -3.84 -6.59
N PRO A 28 11.84 -2.54 -6.91
CA PRO A 28 13.00 -1.74 -6.55
C PRO A 28 13.06 -1.46 -5.04
N ALA A 29 14.26 -1.41 -4.48
CA ALA A 29 14.44 -1.10 -3.06
C ALA A 29 14.15 0.38 -2.79
N ARG A 30 13.52 0.67 -1.63
CA ARG A 30 13.23 2.04 -1.16
C ARG A 30 12.32 2.85 -2.11
N SER A 31 11.34 2.20 -2.73
CA SER A 31 10.36 2.84 -3.63
C SER A 31 8.94 2.76 -3.07
N PRO A 32 8.63 3.43 -1.93
CA PRO A 32 7.26 3.50 -1.43
C PRO A 32 6.35 4.30 -2.36
N ASP A 33 6.90 5.23 -3.13
CA ASP A 33 6.20 6.05 -4.12
C ASP A 33 5.61 5.21 -5.28
N LEU A 34 6.16 4.03 -5.51
CA LEU A 34 5.63 3.07 -6.46
C LEU A 34 4.57 2.16 -5.84
N ASN A 35 4.38 2.13 -4.52
CA ASN A 35 3.51 1.20 -3.84
C ASN A 35 2.09 1.75 -3.61
N PRO A 36 1.05 1.32 -4.37
CA PRO A 36 -0.30 1.87 -4.26
C PRO A 36 -0.89 1.76 -2.86
N ILE A 37 -0.55 0.71 -2.11
CA ILE A 37 -1.14 0.48 -0.79
C ILE A 37 -0.72 1.56 0.22
N ASP A 38 0.45 2.19 0.03
CA ASP A 38 0.92 3.24 0.93
C ASP A 38 0.00 4.48 0.85
N ASN A 39 -0.53 4.80 -0.34
CA ASN A 39 -1.52 5.87 -0.46
C ASN A 39 -2.90 5.47 0.08
N VAL A 40 -3.30 4.19 -0.04
CA VAL A 40 -4.53 3.70 0.58
C VAL A 40 -4.42 3.81 2.11
N TRP A 41 -3.25 3.51 2.69
CA TRP A 41 -2.99 3.72 4.12
C TRP A 41 -3.04 5.19 4.52
N ASP A 42 -2.46 6.11 3.73
CA ASP A 42 -2.58 7.56 3.96
C ASP A 42 -4.04 8.03 3.94
N MET A 43 -4.83 7.56 2.98
CA MET A 43 -6.26 7.87 2.90
C MET A 43 -7.02 7.43 4.15
N LEU A 44 -6.80 6.20 4.62
CA LEU A 44 -7.41 5.69 5.85
C LEU A 44 -6.95 6.46 7.08
N GLY A 45 -5.66 6.78 7.17
CA GLY A 45 -5.10 7.58 8.26
C GLY A 45 -5.77 8.95 8.34
N ARG A 46 -6.01 9.60 7.20
CA ARG A 46 -6.73 10.88 7.13
C ARG A 46 -8.20 10.76 7.53
N LEU A 47 -8.88 9.70 7.13
CA LEU A 47 -10.27 9.45 7.54
C LEU A 47 -10.38 9.29 9.06
N ILE A 48 -9.49 8.47 9.65
CA ILE A 48 -9.45 8.26 11.12
C ILE A 48 -9.10 9.55 11.85
N ALA A 49 -8.11 10.30 11.37
CA ALA A 49 -7.71 11.57 11.98
C ALA A 49 -8.80 12.65 11.86
N GLY A 50 -9.66 12.57 10.84
CA GLY A 50 -10.79 13.47 10.63
C GLY A 50 -12.05 13.15 11.43
N ARG A 51 -12.06 12.06 12.20
CA ARG A 51 -13.22 11.68 13.03
C ARG A 51 -13.48 12.73 14.11
N SER A 52 -14.76 13.02 14.34
CA SER A 52 -15.19 13.96 15.38
C SER A 52 -14.76 13.51 16.79
N LEU A 53 -14.74 12.20 17.02
CA LEU A 53 -14.21 11.58 18.22
C LEU A 53 -12.99 10.73 17.84
N PRO A 54 -11.77 11.23 18.10
CA PRO A 54 -10.56 10.47 17.84
C PRO A 54 -10.47 9.28 18.80
N PRO A 55 -9.98 8.11 18.34
CA PRO A 55 -9.81 6.94 19.19
C PRO A 55 -8.76 7.21 20.28
N GLY A 56 -9.14 7.00 21.54
CA GLY A 56 -8.26 7.16 22.72
C GLY A 56 -7.62 5.85 23.19
N THR A 57 -8.13 4.71 22.72
CA THR A 57 -7.60 3.37 23.05
C THR A 57 -7.25 2.56 21.81
N LEU A 58 -6.42 1.51 21.99
CA LEU A 58 -6.10 0.57 20.90
C LEU A 58 -7.36 -0.11 20.34
N HIS A 59 -8.32 -0.43 21.20
CA HIS A 59 -9.57 -1.05 20.78
C HIS A 59 -10.40 -0.10 19.92
N GLU A 60 -10.56 1.16 20.35
CA GLU A 60 -11.25 2.18 19.57
C GLU A 60 -10.55 2.45 18.24
N LEU A 61 -9.21 2.46 18.22
CA LEU A 61 -8.45 2.61 16.99
C LEU A 61 -8.70 1.46 16.03
N GLN A 62 -8.69 0.22 16.52
CA GLN A 62 -9.03 -0.96 15.71
C GLN A 62 -10.44 -0.86 15.13
N GLN A 63 -11.43 -0.44 15.92
CA GLN A 63 -12.80 -0.25 15.44
C GLN A 63 -12.89 0.88 14.40
N ALA A 64 -12.19 1.99 14.62
CA ALA A 64 -12.12 3.09 13.65
C ALA A 64 -11.54 2.61 12.31
N PHE A 65 -10.43 1.85 12.33
CA PHE A 65 -9.86 1.28 11.10
C PHE A 65 -10.87 0.41 10.33
N LEU A 66 -11.56 -0.50 11.02
CA LEU A 66 -12.54 -1.38 10.37
C LEU A 66 -13.72 -0.59 9.77
N GLN A 67 -14.21 0.42 10.50
CA GLN A 67 -15.30 1.28 10.03
C GLN A 67 -14.90 2.09 8.79
N GLU A 68 -13.77 2.80 8.86
CA GLU A 68 -13.30 3.62 7.73
C GLU A 68 -12.90 2.76 6.53
N TRP A 69 -12.35 1.56 6.75
CA TRP A 69 -12.04 0.62 5.67
C TRP A 69 -13.28 0.22 4.86
N VAL A 70 -14.39 -0.08 5.54
CA VAL A 70 -15.65 -0.45 4.88
C VAL A 70 -16.26 0.73 4.12
N LEU A 71 -16.03 1.96 4.57
CA LEU A 71 -16.53 3.18 3.94
C LEU A 71 -15.63 3.69 2.82
N LEU A 72 -14.37 3.22 2.75
CA LEU A 72 -13.43 3.64 1.73
C LEU A 72 -13.97 3.27 0.33
N PRO A 73 -14.19 4.25 -0.57
CA PRO A 73 -14.75 3.94 -1.87
C PRO A 73 -13.82 3.02 -2.66
N GLN A 74 -14.36 1.90 -3.17
CA GLN A 74 -13.61 0.99 -4.04
C GLN A 74 -13.01 1.73 -5.24
N GLN A 75 -13.70 2.75 -5.76
CA GLN A 75 -13.20 3.57 -6.86
C GLN A 75 -11.88 4.28 -6.50
N ALA A 76 -11.73 4.77 -5.28
CA ALA A 76 -10.50 5.44 -4.88
C ALA A 76 -9.31 4.47 -4.78
N ILE A 77 -9.56 3.21 -4.40
CA ILE A 77 -8.56 2.13 -4.47
C ILE A 77 -8.21 1.84 -5.93
N ASN A 78 -9.23 1.71 -6.80
CA ASN A 78 -9.04 1.46 -8.23
C ASN A 78 -8.22 2.58 -8.90
N ASP A 79 -8.48 3.85 -8.57
CA ASP A 79 -7.75 5.01 -9.09
C ASP A 79 -6.27 4.96 -8.65
N THR A 80 -6.03 4.54 -7.40
CA THR A 80 -4.66 4.36 -6.89
C THR A 80 -3.92 3.27 -7.66
N ILE A 81 -4.58 2.15 -7.97
CA ILE A 81 -4.01 1.09 -8.81
C ILE A 81 -3.77 1.59 -10.25
N ALA A 82 -4.76 2.26 -10.84
CA ALA A 82 -4.68 2.79 -12.20
C ALA A 82 -3.56 3.82 -12.37
N SER A 83 -3.19 4.53 -11.29
CA SER A 83 -2.08 5.49 -11.29
C SER A 83 -0.69 4.88 -11.48
N MET A 84 -0.55 3.53 -11.40
CA MET A 84 0.74 2.85 -11.48
C MET A 84 1.55 3.19 -12.73
N LEU A 85 0.89 3.31 -13.88
CA LEU A 85 1.59 3.68 -15.12
C LEU A 85 2.25 5.07 -14.98
N HIS A 86 1.53 6.03 -14.43
CA HIS A 86 2.05 7.38 -14.21
C HIS A 86 3.14 7.44 -13.14
N ARG A 87 3.04 6.62 -12.09
CA ARG A 87 4.11 6.47 -11.07
C ARG A 87 5.40 5.96 -11.68
N CYS A 88 5.31 4.89 -12.48
CA CYS A 88 6.46 4.35 -13.19
C CYS A 88 7.07 5.39 -14.15
N GLN A 89 6.25 6.12 -14.90
CA GLN A 89 6.71 7.21 -15.78
C GLN A 89 7.40 8.33 -14.99
N ALA A 90 6.85 8.71 -13.84
CA ALA A 90 7.46 9.72 -12.97
C ALA A 90 8.81 9.25 -12.43
N CYS A 91 8.92 7.99 -12.00
CA CYS A 91 10.17 7.39 -11.51
C CYS A 91 11.23 7.32 -12.62
N ILE A 92 10.84 6.92 -13.84
CA ILE A 92 11.74 6.92 -15.02
C ILE A 92 12.20 8.35 -15.32
N SER A 93 11.30 9.32 -15.33
CA SER A 93 11.62 10.74 -15.58
C SER A 93 12.55 11.30 -14.51
N ALA A 94 12.34 10.88 -13.25
CA ALA A 94 13.20 11.18 -12.12
C ALA A 94 14.47 10.31 -12.08
N ARG A 95 14.74 9.46 -13.08
CA ARG A 95 15.92 8.58 -13.13
C ARG A 95 16.09 7.69 -11.88
N GLY A 96 14.97 7.23 -11.31
CA GLY A 96 14.94 6.42 -10.10
C GLY A 96 15.00 7.20 -8.79
N TYR A 97 15.06 8.54 -8.82
CA TYR A 97 14.89 9.36 -7.62
C TYR A 97 13.42 9.44 -7.19
N HIS A 98 13.21 9.91 -5.96
CA HIS A 98 11.90 10.06 -5.35
C HIS A 98 10.93 10.87 -6.23
N THR A 99 9.70 10.39 -6.30
CA THR A 99 8.60 11.10 -6.96
C THR A 99 7.65 11.72 -5.94
N ARG A 100 6.62 12.41 -6.42
CA ARG A 100 5.57 13.04 -5.58
C ARG A 100 4.53 12.04 -5.04
N TYR A 101 4.61 10.79 -5.47
CA TYR A 101 3.61 9.76 -5.19
C TYR A 101 3.82 9.09 -3.85
#